data_AF-A0A929GUL1-F1
#
_entry.id   AF-A0A929GUL1-F1
#
_cell.length_a   1.000
_cell.length_b   1.000
_cell.length_c   1.000
_cell.angle_alpha   90.00
_cell.angle_beta   90.00
_cell.angle_gamma   90.00
#
_symmetry.space_group_name_H-M   'P 1'
#
loop_
_entity.id
_entity.type
_entity.pdbx_description
1 polymer ?
#
loop_
_entity_poly.entity_id
_entity_poly.type
_entity_poly.pdbx_seq_one_letter_code
_entity_poly.pdbx_strand_id
1 'polypeptide(L)'
;GLVGILRFFIRGWFFASITVIVLMVLSVGVVIYGNPPKENIFLIEAFHTPTYMVFSLWIGVAAFWLLSLLTKLIRKLGDGKKVNSGITALWMAALIFIPTFLFYSHFNKNNRSNNFIAFDYAVNELKSLTSNAILFTWGDSGAFPLWYLKFVEQYQPNVLLLHTPHLASDWYVDDIPDLKRSRIRRIHPNHRNPGMVVEVITSENYGFRKSYIDYSSKYSFSTGKTIFIPYGIIYKHVVGQESVDTSIWDKYVTRDILSNNILRDLDISKAITIYGFCRYDSGAALLKEGKRPEATREFIEAVKVTPGLKRRIQGVLFPGGRRPAN
;
A
#
# COMPACT_ATOMS: atom_id res chain seq x y z
N GLY A 1 -12.58 23.34 16.14
CA GLY A 1 -13.23 22.12 16.65
C GLY A 1 -13.81 22.36 18.04
N LEU A 2 -12.99 22.24 19.09
CA LEU A 2 -13.43 22.27 20.50
C LEU A 2 -14.25 23.51 20.89
N VAL A 3 -13.88 24.70 20.42
CA VAL A 3 -14.65 25.94 20.66
C VAL A 3 -16.07 25.86 20.07
N GLY A 4 -16.22 25.19 18.92
CA GLY A 4 -17.52 25.10 18.23
C GLY A 4 -18.50 24.16 18.92
N ILE A 5 -18.01 23.01 19.37
CA ILE A 5 -18.81 22.09 20.19
C ILE A 5 -19.17 22.71 21.55
N LEU A 6 -18.23 23.39 22.22
CA LEU A 6 -18.53 24.15 23.43
C LEU A 6 -19.66 25.15 23.18
N ARG A 7 -19.62 25.84 22.03
CA ARG A 7 -20.66 26.79 21.67
C ARG A 7 -22.02 26.14 21.44
N PHE A 8 -22.06 24.97 20.83
CA PHE A 8 -23.31 24.20 20.70
C PHE A 8 -23.88 23.83 22.05
N PHE A 9 -23.07 23.34 22.99
CA PHE A 9 -23.56 23.00 24.34
C PHE A 9 -24.21 24.20 25.05
N ILE A 10 -23.68 25.41 24.86
CA ILE A 10 -24.25 26.63 25.46
C ILE A 10 -25.56 27.07 24.79
N ARG A 11 -25.79 26.74 23.51
CA ARG A 11 -26.97 27.18 22.73
C ARG A 11 -28.07 26.13 22.60
N GLY A 12 -27.72 24.85 22.68
CA GLY A 12 -28.62 23.74 22.39
C GLY A 12 -27.93 22.41 22.59
N TRP A 13 -28.19 21.80 23.75
CA TRP A 13 -27.56 20.54 24.16
C TRP A 13 -27.87 19.39 23.20
N PHE A 14 -29.08 19.36 22.62
CA PHE A 14 -29.53 18.29 21.73
C PHE A 14 -28.63 18.11 20.50
N PHE A 15 -28.37 19.18 19.75
CA PHE A 15 -27.51 19.13 18.55
C PHE A 15 -26.05 18.81 18.91
N ALA A 16 -25.55 19.36 20.02
CA ALA A 16 -24.21 19.04 20.53
C ALA A 16 -24.09 17.53 20.79
N SER A 17 -25.03 16.97 21.56
CA SER A 17 -25.08 15.56 21.91
C SER A 17 -25.17 14.66 20.68
N ILE A 18 -26.01 14.98 19.69
CA ILE A 18 -26.09 14.20 18.44
C ILE A 18 -24.74 14.14 17.73
N THR A 19 -24.06 15.29 17.54
CA THR A 19 -22.77 15.29 16.84
C THR A 19 -21.68 14.54 17.60
N VAL A 20 -21.71 14.56 18.94
CA VAL A 20 -20.80 13.75 19.78
C VAL A 20 -21.10 12.27 19.66
N ILE A 21 -22.37 11.87 19.71
CA ILE A 21 -22.78 10.47 19.54
C ILE A 21 -22.35 9.96 18.17
N VAL A 22 -22.61 10.72 17.11
CA VAL A 22 -22.17 10.37 15.75
C VAL A 22 -20.65 10.23 15.69
N LEU A 23 -19.90 11.17 16.29
CA LEU A 23 -18.44 11.06 16.35
C LEU A 23 -17.98 9.82 17.12
N MET A 24 -18.61 9.49 18.25
CA MET A 24 -18.30 8.31 19.05
C MET A 24 -18.62 7.02 18.29
N VAL A 25 -19.74 6.95 17.59
CA VAL A 25 -20.09 5.79 16.75
C VAL A 25 -19.07 5.62 15.63
N LEU A 26 -18.74 6.69 14.90
CA LEU A 26 -17.77 6.66 13.79
C LEU A 26 -16.31 6.45 14.24
N SER A 27 -16.00 6.68 15.51
CA SER A 27 -14.66 6.49 16.06
C SER A 27 -14.56 5.18 16.85
N VAL A 28 -15.25 5.12 18.00
CA VAL A 28 -15.19 4.00 18.94
C VAL A 28 -16.09 2.86 18.49
N GLY A 29 -17.31 3.17 18.03
CA GLY A 29 -18.27 2.15 17.60
C GLY A 29 -17.75 1.28 16.46
N VAL A 30 -17.16 1.90 15.44
CA VAL A 30 -16.52 1.20 14.31
C VAL A 30 -15.42 0.24 14.79
N VAL A 31 -14.56 0.67 15.73
CA VAL A 31 -13.47 -0.16 16.24
C VAL A 31 -13.99 -1.34 17.05
N ILE A 32 -14.96 -1.11 17.95
CA ILE A 32 -15.56 -2.16 18.78
C ILE A 32 -16.32 -3.17 17.92
N TYR A 33 -17.14 -2.68 16.99
CA TYR A 33 -17.95 -3.54 16.13
C TYR A 33 -17.09 -4.30 15.13
N GLY A 34 -16.12 -3.62 14.51
CA GLY A 34 -15.22 -4.23 13.52
C GLY A 34 -14.22 -5.20 14.13
N ASN A 35 -13.81 -4.96 15.39
CA ASN A 35 -12.85 -5.77 16.17
C ASN A 35 -11.74 -6.39 15.28
N PRO A 36 -11.00 -5.58 14.51
CA PRO A 36 -10.07 -6.11 13.52
C PRO A 36 -8.93 -6.84 14.25
N PRO A 37 -8.43 -7.95 13.71
CA PRO A 37 -7.19 -8.52 14.20
C PRO A 37 -6.05 -7.50 14.03
N LYS A 38 -5.00 -7.63 14.85
CA LYS A 38 -3.94 -6.60 15.00
C LYS A 38 -3.30 -6.24 13.66
N GLU A 39 -3.13 -7.22 12.80
CA GLU A 39 -2.59 -7.11 11.44
C GLU A 39 -3.46 -6.27 10.50
N ASN A 40 -4.77 -6.16 10.76
CA ASN A 40 -5.73 -5.47 9.90
C ASN A 40 -6.18 -4.12 10.45
N ILE A 41 -5.60 -3.63 11.55
CA ILE A 41 -5.97 -2.34 12.17
C ILE A 41 -5.85 -1.18 11.17
N PHE A 42 -4.86 -1.22 10.28
CA PHE A 42 -4.65 -0.17 9.27
C PHE A 42 -5.83 -0.03 8.29
N LEU A 43 -6.61 -1.10 8.07
CA LEU A 43 -7.78 -1.06 7.18
C LEU A 43 -8.92 -0.22 7.79
N ILE A 44 -8.91 0.02 9.10
CA ILE A 44 -9.96 0.78 9.79
C ILE A 44 -9.79 2.30 9.59
N GLU A 45 -8.59 2.78 9.27
CA GLU A 45 -8.33 4.22 9.13
C GLU A 45 -9.27 4.90 8.13
N ALA A 46 -9.58 4.24 7.01
CA ALA A 46 -10.50 4.74 6.00
C ALA A 46 -11.94 4.94 6.53
N PHE A 47 -12.36 4.11 7.50
CA PHE A 47 -13.69 4.22 8.10
C PHE A 47 -13.82 5.42 9.04
N HIS A 48 -12.71 6.05 9.43
CA HIS A 48 -12.72 7.29 10.20
C HIS A 48 -12.83 8.55 9.33
N THR A 49 -12.75 8.46 8.00
CA THR A 49 -12.90 9.64 7.12
C THR A 49 -14.18 10.46 7.38
N PRO A 50 -15.36 9.86 7.64
CA PRO A 50 -16.56 10.63 7.97
C PRO A 50 -16.46 11.49 9.23
N THR A 51 -15.55 11.18 10.16
CA THR A 51 -15.33 12.01 11.37
C THR A 51 -14.88 13.42 11.03
N TYR A 52 -14.14 13.61 9.92
CA TYR A 52 -13.71 14.92 9.45
C TYR A 52 -14.90 15.83 9.09
N MET A 53 -16.03 15.27 8.65
CA MET A 53 -17.24 16.03 8.35
C MET A 53 -17.88 16.59 9.63
N VAL A 54 -17.86 15.83 10.73
CA VAL A 54 -18.35 16.30 12.03
C VAL A 54 -17.44 17.42 12.55
N PHE A 55 -16.13 17.25 12.44
CA PHE A 55 -15.16 18.26 12.84
C PHE A 55 -15.25 19.55 12.00
N SER A 56 -15.50 19.46 10.69
CA SER A 56 -15.66 20.64 9.83
C SER A 56 -16.88 21.46 10.23
N LEU A 57 -17.99 20.80 10.58
CA LEU A 57 -19.18 21.45 11.11
C LEU A 57 -18.88 22.19 12.43
N TRP A 58 -18.15 21.56 13.36
CA TRP A 58 -17.72 22.23 14.59
C TRP A 58 -16.79 23.41 14.32
N ILE A 59 -15.88 23.32 13.35
CA ILE A 59 -15.02 24.44 12.95
C ILE A 59 -15.85 25.59 12.39
N GLY A 60 -16.83 25.31 11.52
CA GLY A 60 -17.73 26.33 10.97
C GLY A 60 -18.51 27.09 12.04
N VAL A 61 -19.02 26.38 13.05
CA VAL A 61 -19.74 26.99 14.18
C VAL A 61 -18.80 27.83 15.05
N ALA A 62 -17.59 27.34 15.31
CA ALA A 62 -16.58 28.11 16.03
C ALA A 62 -16.24 29.41 15.28
N ALA A 63 -15.99 29.31 13.97
CA ALA A 63 -15.67 30.46 13.13
C ALA A 63 -16.82 31.47 13.11
N PHE A 64 -18.06 31.02 12.88
CA PHE A 64 -19.25 31.88 12.92
C PHE A 64 -19.37 32.62 14.26
N TRP A 65 -19.20 31.91 15.38
CA TRP A 65 -19.31 32.51 16.69
C TRP A 65 -18.21 33.55 16.95
N LEU A 66 -16.94 33.22 16.68
CA LEU A 66 -15.82 34.14 16.84
C LEU A 66 -15.96 35.38 15.96
N LEU A 67 -16.32 35.20 14.68
CA LEU A 67 -16.58 36.30 13.75
C LEU A 67 -17.75 37.17 14.21
N SER A 68 -18.79 36.58 14.81
CA SER A 68 -19.92 37.33 15.37
C SER A 68 -19.52 38.18 16.58
N LEU A 69 -18.63 37.68 17.44
CA LEU A 69 -18.10 38.45 18.57
C LEU A 69 -17.24 39.62 18.06
N LEU A 70 -16.35 39.35 17.11
CA LEU A 70 -15.52 40.37 16.49
C LEU A 70 -16.37 41.44 15.79
N THR A 71 -17.42 41.03 15.07
CA THR A 71 -18.38 41.94 14.44
C THR A 71 -19.06 42.85 15.46
N LYS A 72 -19.47 42.32 16.62
CA LYS A 72 -20.07 43.12 17.70
C LYS A 72 -19.09 44.14 18.29
N LEU A 73 -17.83 43.74 18.48
CA LEU A 73 -16.79 44.64 18.98
C LEU A 73 -16.51 45.77 17.98
N ILE A 74 -16.37 45.46 16.69
CA ILE A 74 -16.16 46.44 15.63
C ILE A 74 -17.33 47.45 15.58
N ARG A 75 -18.57 46.97 15.65
CA ARG A 75 -19.77 47.84 15.67
C ARG A 75 -19.85 48.73 16.90
N LYS A 76 -19.31 48.31 18.04
CA LYS A 76 -19.27 49.15 19.25
C LYS A 76 -18.23 50.27 19.17
N LEU A 77 -17.18 50.09 18.35
CA LEU A 77 -16.03 50.98 18.29
C LEU A 77 -16.05 51.93 17.08
N GLY A 78 -16.96 51.75 16.12
CA GLY A 78 -16.99 52.56 14.90
C GLY A 78 -18.40 52.97 14.49
N ASP A 79 -18.51 54.15 13.86
CA ASP A 79 -19.77 54.72 13.39
C ASP A 79 -19.91 54.68 11.86
N GLY A 80 -21.09 54.27 11.38
CA GLY A 80 -21.56 54.53 10.01
C GLY A 80 -21.42 53.39 8.98
N LYS A 81 -21.80 53.69 7.73
CA LYS A 81 -21.92 52.73 6.60
C LYS A 81 -20.62 51.99 6.26
N LYS A 82 -19.45 52.59 6.52
CA LYS A 82 -18.12 51.97 6.30
C LYS A 82 -17.86 50.76 7.20
N VAL A 83 -18.51 50.70 8.37
CA VAL A 83 -18.40 49.55 9.30
C VAL A 83 -19.07 48.31 8.71
N ASN A 84 -20.23 48.47 8.05
CA ASN A 84 -20.97 47.34 7.48
C ASN A 84 -20.25 46.70 6.29
N SER A 85 -19.67 47.49 5.39
CA SER A 85 -18.87 46.96 4.27
C SER A 85 -17.61 46.23 4.77
N GLY A 86 -16.93 46.78 5.80
CA GLY A 86 -15.78 46.15 6.43
C GLY A 86 -16.12 44.81 7.10
N ILE A 87 -17.29 44.71 7.74
CA ILE A 87 -17.80 43.45 8.29
C ILE A 87 -18.03 42.44 7.16
N THR A 88 -18.75 42.80 6.10
CA THR A 88 -18.97 41.87 4.97
C THR A 88 -17.65 41.37 4.38
N ALA A 89 -16.67 42.26 4.19
CA ALA A 89 -15.34 41.90 3.71
C ALA A 89 -14.61 40.94 4.67
N LEU A 90 -14.70 41.16 5.99
CA LEU A 90 -14.12 40.27 7.01
C LEU A 90 -14.73 38.86 6.94
N TRP A 91 -16.05 38.76 6.84
CA TRP A 91 -16.74 37.46 6.74
C TRP A 91 -16.35 36.72 5.45
N MET A 92 -16.31 37.42 4.33
CA MET A 92 -15.84 36.86 3.05
C MET A 92 -14.38 36.42 3.11
N ALA A 93 -13.51 37.24 3.71
CA ALA A 93 -12.11 36.91 3.90
C ALA A 93 -11.94 35.66 4.75
N ALA A 94 -12.69 35.53 5.86
CA ALA A 94 -12.62 34.35 6.71
C ALA A 94 -13.13 33.08 5.99
N LEU A 95 -14.20 33.19 5.19
CA LEU A 95 -14.75 32.09 4.40
C LEU A 95 -13.73 31.53 3.41
N ILE A 96 -12.91 32.40 2.80
CA ILE A 96 -11.86 31.99 1.85
C ILE A 96 -10.60 31.55 2.58
N PHE A 97 -10.18 32.31 3.61
CA PHE A 97 -8.91 32.10 4.29
C PHE A 97 -8.84 30.76 5.01
N ILE A 98 -9.89 30.37 5.76
CA ILE A 98 -9.89 29.12 6.54
C ILE A 98 -9.64 27.87 5.67
N PRO A 99 -10.44 27.60 4.61
CA PRO A 99 -10.20 26.44 3.76
C PRO A 99 -8.88 26.56 2.96
N THR A 100 -8.54 27.75 2.48
CA THR A 100 -7.30 27.96 1.71
C THR A 100 -6.06 27.70 2.57
N PHE A 101 -6.06 28.16 3.82
CA PHE A 101 -4.98 27.90 4.76
C PHE A 101 -4.85 26.41 5.10
N LEU A 102 -5.98 25.72 5.32
CA LEU A 102 -5.98 24.27 5.56
C LEU A 102 -5.44 23.51 4.35
N PHE A 103 -5.87 23.88 3.14
CA PHE A 103 -5.34 23.32 1.91
C PHE A 103 -3.83 23.56 1.80
N TYR A 104 -3.38 24.81 1.88
CA TYR A 104 -1.97 25.19 1.74
C TYR A 104 -1.06 24.49 2.76
N SER A 105 -1.47 24.46 4.04
CA SER A 105 -0.69 23.84 5.13
C SER A 105 -0.54 22.33 4.99
N HIS A 106 -1.45 21.66 4.27
CA HIS A 106 -1.43 20.22 4.05
C HIS A 106 -1.05 19.84 2.62
N PHE A 107 -0.98 20.80 1.68
CA PHE A 107 -0.77 20.54 0.26
C PHE A 107 0.54 19.81 0.03
N ASN A 108 1.66 20.35 0.50
CA ASN A 108 2.98 19.72 0.29
C ASN A 108 3.08 18.32 0.89
N LYS A 109 2.42 18.08 2.03
CA LYS A 109 2.39 16.75 2.66
C LYS A 109 1.54 15.75 1.87
N ASN A 110 0.47 16.21 1.24
CA ASN A 110 -0.45 15.34 0.48
C ASN A 110 -0.20 15.35 -1.03
N ASN A 111 0.74 16.16 -1.51
CA ASN A 111 1.13 16.20 -2.90
C ASN A 111 1.83 14.89 -3.29
N ARG A 112 1.18 14.10 -4.14
CA ARG A 112 1.70 12.82 -4.65
C ARG A 112 2.15 12.89 -6.11
N SER A 113 2.27 14.08 -6.71
CA SER A 113 2.57 14.24 -8.14
C SER A 113 3.91 13.61 -8.58
N ASN A 114 4.86 13.44 -7.65
CA ASN A 114 6.16 12.81 -7.92
C ASN A 114 6.27 11.41 -7.29
N ASN A 115 5.15 10.77 -6.94
CA ASN A 115 5.18 9.43 -6.39
C ASN A 115 5.05 8.38 -7.49
N PHE A 116 6.18 7.80 -7.90
CA PHE A 116 6.25 6.78 -8.94
C PHE A 116 6.44 5.36 -8.38
N ILE A 117 6.36 5.15 -7.06
CA ILE A 117 6.67 3.84 -6.45
C ILE A 117 5.79 2.73 -7.00
N ALA A 118 4.47 2.93 -7.09
CA ALA A 118 3.57 1.90 -7.62
C ALA A 118 3.87 1.57 -9.09
N PHE A 119 4.17 2.59 -9.89
CA PHE A 119 4.55 2.43 -11.30
C PHE A 119 5.87 1.68 -11.43
N ASP A 120 6.92 2.12 -10.73
CA ASP A 120 8.25 1.51 -10.80
C ASP A 120 8.26 0.08 -10.24
N TYR A 121 7.50 -0.18 -9.17
CA TYR A 121 7.33 -1.53 -8.62
C TYR A 121 6.78 -2.48 -9.68
N ALA A 122 5.67 -2.11 -10.33
CA ALA A 122 5.04 -2.91 -11.38
C ALA A 122 5.93 -3.04 -12.63
N VAL A 123 6.61 -1.98 -13.06
CA VAL A 123 7.59 -2.05 -14.16
C VAL A 123 8.70 -3.04 -13.83
N ASN A 124 9.22 -3.03 -12.60
CA ASN A 124 10.29 -3.93 -12.18
C ASN A 124 9.84 -5.39 -12.10
N GLU A 125 8.61 -5.66 -11.64
CA GLU A 125 8.03 -7.01 -11.71
C GLU A 125 7.92 -7.47 -13.17
N LEU A 126 7.34 -6.66 -14.06
CA LEU A 126 7.17 -7.00 -15.48
C LEU A 126 8.51 -7.15 -16.22
N LYS A 127 9.54 -6.36 -15.89
CA LYS A 127 10.91 -6.49 -16.45
C LYS A 127 11.57 -7.84 -16.13
N SER A 128 11.13 -8.48 -15.06
CA SER A 128 11.65 -9.77 -14.60
C SER A 128 11.00 -10.95 -15.32
N LEU A 129 9.90 -10.69 -16.04
CA LEU A 129 9.18 -11.71 -16.78
C LEU A 129 9.80 -11.91 -18.16
N THR A 130 9.78 -13.17 -18.60
CA THR A 130 10.00 -13.49 -20.01
C THR A 130 8.73 -13.21 -20.82
N SER A 131 8.86 -13.04 -22.14
CA SER A 131 7.69 -12.94 -23.02
C SER A 131 6.76 -14.15 -22.82
N ASN A 132 5.45 -13.90 -22.82
CA ASN A 132 4.41 -14.93 -22.64
C ASN A 132 4.39 -15.62 -21.25
N ALA A 133 5.06 -15.07 -20.24
CA ALA A 133 5.10 -15.63 -18.88
C ALA A 133 3.76 -15.53 -18.12
N ILE A 134 3.64 -16.29 -17.03
CA ILE A 134 2.57 -16.19 -16.03
C ILE A 134 3.16 -15.55 -14.76
N LEU A 135 2.51 -14.52 -14.23
CA LEU A 135 2.82 -13.96 -12.92
C LEU A 135 1.60 -14.11 -12.02
N PHE A 136 1.76 -14.83 -10.90
CA PHE A 136 0.77 -14.88 -9.83
C PHE A 136 1.03 -13.76 -8.84
N THR A 137 -0.02 -13.00 -8.55
CA THR A 137 0.04 -11.86 -7.64
C THR A 137 -0.92 -12.00 -6.48
N TRP A 138 -0.61 -11.30 -5.39
CA TRP A 138 -1.46 -11.26 -4.21
C TRP A 138 -1.69 -9.83 -3.71
N GLY A 139 -2.96 -9.50 -3.51
CA GLY A 139 -3.38 -8.22 -2.99
C GLY A 139 -3.45 -7.13 -4.06
N ASP A 140 -4.28 -6.13 -3.76
CA ASP A 140 -4.64 -5.06 -4.69
C ASP A 140 -3.45 -4.17 -5.05
N SER A 141 -2.58 -3.88 -4.07
CA SER A 141 -1.41 -3.01 -4.24
C SER A 141 -0.36 -3.57 -5.21
N GLY A 142 -0.30 -4.89 -5.39
CA GLY A 142 0.54 -5.53 -6.40
C GLY A 142 -0.19 -5.68 -7.74
N ALA A 143 -1.44 -6.15 -7.71
CA ALA A 143 -2.19 -6.48 -8.92
C ALA A 143 -2.61 -5.24 -9.75
N PHE A 144 -3.14 -4.19 -9.12
CA PHE A 144 -3.73 -3.06 -9.86
C PHE A 144 -2.70 -2.26 -10.66
N PRO A 145 -1.50 -1.93 -10.12
CA PRO A 145 -0.46 -1.30 -10.92
C PRO A 145 -0.03 -2.14 -12.14
N LEU A 146 0.07 -3.47 -11.98
CA LEU A 146 0.37 -4.37 -13.09
C LEU A 146 -0.75 -4.40 -14.13
N TRP A 147 -2.01 -4.45 -13.71
CA TRP A 147 -3.16 -4.41 -14.61
C TRP A 147 -3.22 -3.11 -15.39
N TYR A 148 -2.97 -1.98 -14.73
CA TYR A 148 -2.85 -0.68 -15.39
C TYR A 148 -1.78 -0.72 -16.48
N LEU A 149 -0.56 -1.16 -16.14
CA LEU A 149 0.54 -1.24 -17.10
C LEU A 149 0.22 -2.17 -18.27
N LYS A 150 -0.41 -3.32 -18.00
CA LYS A 150 -0.73 -4.30 -19.05
C LYS A 150 -1.87 -3.83 -19.95
N PHE A 151 -3.01 -3.43 -19.37
CA PHE A 151 -4.25 -3.22 -20.11
C PHE A 151 -4.41 -1.78 -20.63
N VAL A 152 -3.84 -0.79 -19.93
CA VAL A 152 -3.92 0.61 -20.35
C VAL A 152 -2.65 1.02 -21.10
N GLU A 153 -1.48 0.86 -20.48
CA GLU A 153 -0.20 1.26 -21.08
C GLU A 153 0.35 0.26 -22.11
N GLN A 154 -0.27 -0.92 -22.23
CA GLN A 154 0.16 -1.99 -23.13
C GLN A 154 1.63 -2.39 -22.93
N TYR A 155 2.12 -2.33 -21.70
CA TYR A 155 3.46 -2.77 -21.31
C TYR A 155 3.46 -4.28 -21.04
N GLN A 156 4.27 -5.05 -21.80
CA GLN A 156 4.30 -6.52 -21.73
C GLN A 156 2.91 -7.16 -21.90
N PRO A 157 2.14 -6.85 -22.97
CA PRO A 157 0.73 -7.25 -23.08
C PRO A 157 0.53 -8.78 -23.15
N ASN A 158 1.58 -9.51 -23.53
CA ASN A 158 1.56 -10.96 -23.70
C ASN A 158 1.69 -11.75 -22.39
N VAL A 159 1.99 -11.10 -21.25
CA VAL A 159 2.09 -11.81 -19.96
C VAL A 159 0.71 -12.11 -19.38
N LEU A 160 0.54 -13.26 -18.75
CA LEU A 160 -0.67 -13.64 -18.04
C LEU A 160 -0.54 -13.23 -16.57
N LEU A 161 -1.31 -12.24 -16.16
CA LEU A 161 -1.34 -11.74 -14.78
C LEU A 161 -2.52 -12.39 -14.04
N LEU A 162 -2.25 -13.18 -13.02
CA LEU A 162 -3.26 -13.94 -12.28
C LEU A 162 -3.30 -13.47 -10.82
N HIS A 163 -4.41 -12.88 -10.41
CA HIS A 163 -4.65 -12.54 -9.02
C HIS A 163 -5.07 -13.79 -8.25
N THR A 164 -4.14 -14.35 -7.48
CA THR A 164 -4.28 -15.66 -6.85
C THR A 164 -5.54 -15.79 -5.98
N PRO A 165 -5.90 -14.80 -5.13
CA PRO A 165 -7.14 -14.85 -4.35
C PRO A 165 -8.41 -14.98 -5.21
N HIS A 166 -8.44 -14.39 -6.41
CA HIS A 166 -9.62 -14.44 -7.28
C HIS A 166 -9.73 -15.75 -8.06
N LEU A 167 -8.66 -16.53 -8.21
CA LEU A 167 -8.72 -17.83 -8.90
C LEU A 167 -9.60 -18.87 -8.20
N ALA A 168 -9.97 -18.64 -6.93
CA ALA A 168 -10.97 -19.43 -6.24
C ALA A 168 -12.40 -19.21 -6.78
N SER A 169 -12.65 -18.08 -7.45
CA SER A 169 -13.98 -17.70 -7.95
C SER A 169 -14.16 -18.06 -9.43
N ASP A 170 -15.31 -18.62 -9.80
CA ASP A 170 -15.60 -18.99 -11.19
C ASP A 170 -15.63 -17.80 -12.14
N TRP A 171 -16.23 -16.68 -11.74
CA TRP A 171 -16.31 -15.47 -12.57
C TRP A 171 -14.92 -15.03 -13.07
N TYR A 172 -13.91 -15.05 -12.18
CA TYR A 172 -12.56 -14.62 -12.53
C TYR A 172 -11.87 -15.60 -13.49
N VAL A 173 -12.12 -16.90 -13.31
CA VAL A 173 -11.59 -17.95 -14.19
C VAL A 173 -12.28 -17.92 -15.56
N ASP A 174 -13.57 -17.59 -15.60
CA ASP A 174 -14.37 -17.48 -16.83
C ASP A 174 -13.93 -16.30 -17.70
N ASP A 175 -13.55 -15.19 -17.06
CA ASP A 175 -13.08 -13.97 -17.72
C ASP A 175 -11.66 -14.10 -18.32
N ILE A 176 -10.92 -15.16 -18.00
CA ILE A 176 -9.55 -15.37 -18.49
C ILE A 176 -9.55 -16.46 -19.57
N PRO A 177 -9.41 -16.09 -20.86
CA PRO A 177 -9.44 -17.07 -21.97
C PRO A 177 -8.44 -18.22 -21.82
N ASP A 178 -7.22 -17.93 -21.36
CA ASP A 178 -6.17 -18.93 -21.14
C ASP A 178 -6.56 -19.99 -20.09
N LEU A 179 -7.46 -19.67 -19.16
CA LEU A 179 -7.89 -20.59 -18.10
C LEU A 179 -9.15 -21.40 -18.46
N LYS A 180 -9.79 -21.12 -19.60
CA LYS A 180 -11.00 -21.85 -20.04
C LYS A 180 -10.78 -23.35 -20.21
N ARG A 181 -9.56 -23.77 -20.51
CA ARG A 181 -9.17 -25.20 -20.64
C ARG A 181 -8.40 -25.74 -19.45
N SER A 182 -8.18 -24.93 -18.40
CA SER A 182 -7.39 -25.34 -17.24
C SER A 182 -8.12 -26.39 -16.40
N ARG A 183 -7.39 -27.34 -15.80
CA ARG A 183 -7.96 -28.37 -14.92
C ARG A 183 -8.52 -27.79 -13.64
N ILE A 184 -8.17 -26.54 -13.27
CA ILE A 184 -8.77 -25.87 -12.09
C ILE A 184 -10.30 -25.78 -12.19
N ARG A 185 -10.86 -25.74 -13.41
CA ARG A 185 -12.32 -25.70 -13.64
C ARG A 185 -13.01 -27.00 -13.25
N ARG A 186 -12.28 -28.12 -13.24
CA ARG A 186 -12.81 -29.42 -12.76
C ARG A 186 -12.88 -29.49 -11.24
N ILE A 187 -12.28 -28.52 -10.57
CA ILE A 187 -12.28 -28.40 -9.12
C ILE A 187 -13.38 -27.42 -8.73
N HIS A 188 -14.26 -27.85 -7.84
CA HIS A 188 -15.32 -26.98 -7.31
C HIS A 188 -14.70 -25.74 -6.63
N PRO A 189 -15.25 -24.52 -6.84
CA PRO A 189 -14.73 -23.26 -6.29
C PRO A 189 -14.34 -23.33 -4.81
N ASN A 190 -15.22 -23.86 -3.96
CA ASN A 190 -14.99 -23.99 -2.51
C ASN A 190 -13.80 -24.88 -2.13
N HIS A 191 -13.29 -25.71 -3.05
CA HIS A 191 -12.12 -26.56 -2.85
C HIS A 191 -10.85 -26.00 -3.49
N ARG A 192 -10.92 -24.85 -4.17
CA ARG A 192 -9.76 -24.20 -4.79
C ARG A 192 -8.93 -23.45 -3.75
N ASN A 193 -7.95 -24.16 -3.17
CA ASN A 193 -6.88 -23.53 -2.39
C ASN A 193 -5.88 -22.81 -3.34
N PRO A 194 -5.46 -21.56 -3.06
CA PRO A 194 -4.42 -20.84 -3.79
C PRO A 194 -3.19 -21.67 -4.18
N GLY A 195 -2.61 -22.43 -3.23
CA GLY A 195 -1.41 -23.24 -3.48
C GLY A 195 -1.65 -24.30 -4.54
N MET A 196 -2.76 -25.05 -4.42
CA MET A 196 -3.16 -26.07 -5.38
C MET A 196 -3.43 -25.47 -6.76
N VAL A 197 -4.11 -24.33 -6.82
CA VAL A 197 -4.40 -23.64 -8.09
C VAL A 197 -3.11 -23.26 -8.81
N VAL A 198 -2.15 -22.68 -8.08
CA VAL A 198 -0.84 -22.31 -8.63
C VAL A 198 -0.10 -23.55 -9.15
N GLU A 199 -0.14 -24.67 -8.43
CA GLU A 199 0.46 -25.94 -8.91
C GLU A 199 -0.19 -26.46 -10.18
N VAL A 200 -1.52 -26.47 -10.24
CA VAL A 200 -2.27 -26.96 -11.41
C VAL A 200 -1.95 -26.11 -12.63
N ILE A 201 -2.01 -24.79 -12.51
CA ILE A 201 -1.73 -23.86 -13.63
C ILE A 201 -0.25 -23.94 -14.04
N THR A 202 0.67 -23.95 -13.07
CA THR A 202 2.11 -24.04 -13.35
C THR A 202 2.46 -25.35 -14.06
N SER A 203 1.87 -26.47 -13.62
CA SER A 203 2.12 -27.79 -14.25
C SER A 203 1.48 -27.92 -15.64
N GLU A 204 0.33 -27.31 -15.89
CA GLU A 204 -0.31 -27.28 -17.22
C GLU A 204 0.47 -26.48 -18.24
N ASN A 205 1.14 -25.43 -17.78
CA ASN A 205 1.89 -24.52 -18.63
C ASN A 205 3.39 -24.88 -18.70
N TYR A 206 3.77 -26.03 -18.15
CA TYR A 206 5.16 -26.47 -18.18
C TYR A 206 5.68 -26.60 -19.62
N GLY A 207 6.84 -26.00 -19.90
CA GLY A 207 7.43 -25.92 -21.24
C GLY A 207 6.80 -24.89 -22.19
N PHE A 208 5.60 -24.37 -21.89
CA PHE A 208 4.92 -23.38 -22.72
C PHE A 208 5.03 -21.94 -22.18
N ARG A 209 4.74 -21.73 -20.88
CA ARG A 209 4.88 -20.43 -20.21
C ARG A 209 5.72 -20.58 -18.94
N LYS A 210 6.74 -19.73 -18.79
CA LYS A 210 7.46 -19.64 -17.50
C LYS A 210 6.54 -19.02 -16.46
N SER A 211 6.50 -19.62 -15.28
CA SER A 211 5.65 -19.19 -14.17
C SER A 211 6.47 -18.46 -13.11
N TYR A 212 5.91 -17.40 -12.56
CA TYR A 212 6.52 -16.56 -11.55
C TYR A 212 5.48 -16.22 -10.49
N ILE A 213 5.91 -15.97 -9.26
CA ILE A 213 5.07 -15.45 -8.19
C ILE A 213 5.70 -14.17 -7.63
N ASP A 214 4.87 -13.19 -7.27
CA ASP A 214 5.33 -12.01 -6.53
C ASP A 214 5.69 -12.36 -5.08
N TYR A 215 6.32 -11.40 -4.39
CA TYR A 215 6.68 -11.55 -2.98
C TYR A 215 5.47 -11.86 -2.10
N SER A 216 4.38 -11.13 -2.26
CA SER A 216 3.17 -11.30 -1.46
C SER A 216 2.60 -12.71 -1.62
N SER A 217 2.52 -13.25 -2.84
CA SER A 217 2.04 -14.61 -3.12
C SER A 217 2.95 -15.66 -2.48
N LYS A 218 4.28 -15.51 -2.61
CA LYS A 218 5.26 -16.45 -2.05
C LYS A 218 5.11 -16.68 -0.55
N TYR A 219 4.62 -15.68 0.17
CA TYR A 219 4.44 -15.70 1.62
C TYR A 219 2.98 -15.81 2.08
N SER A 220 2.01 -15.81 1.16
CA SER A 220 0.58 -15.92 1.47
C SER A 220 0.06 -17.36 1.45
N PHE A 221 0.74 -18.27 0.73
CA PHE A 221 0.37 -19.69 0.68
C PHE A 221 1.60 -20.57 0.46
N SER A 222 1.46 -21.86 0.76
CA SER A 222 2.46 -22.87 0.43
C SER A 222 2.10 -23.56 -0.89
N THR A 223 3.12 -23.80 -1.70
CA THR A 223 3.08 -24.78 -2.78
C THR A 223 3.66 -26.09 -2.27
N GLY A 224 3.13 -27.22 -2.70
CA GLY A 224 3.60 -28.55 -2.31
C GLY A 224 4.84 -28.97 -3.11
N LYS A 225 4.69 -29.17 -4.43
CA LYS A 225 5.77 -29.67 -5.32
C LYS A 225 6.47 -28.55 -6.09
N THR A 226 5.78 -27.44 -6.34
CA THR A 226 6.29 -26.36 -7.18
C THR A 226 7.29 -25.52 -6.38
N ILE A 227 8.53 -25.42 -6.87
CA ILE A 227 9.60 -24.66 -6.22
C ILE A 227 9.81 -23.34 -6.96
N PHE A 228 9.87 -22.26 -6.19
CA PHE A 228 10.16 -20.93 -6.68
C PHE A 228 11.45 -20.42 -6.04
N ILE A 229 12.41 -19.99 -6.85
CA ILE A 229 13.66 -19.37 -6.39
C ILE A 229 13.63 -17.85 -6.60
N PRO A 230 14.35 -17.06 -5.78
CA PRO A 230 14.40 -15.61 -5.94
C PRO A 230 14.89 -15.18 -7.33
N TYR A 231 14.26 -14.16 -7.90
CA TYR A 231 14.69 -13.49 -9.13
C TYR A 231 14.28 -12.02 -9.09
N GLY A 232 15.13 -11.19 -8.48
CA GLY A 232 14.80 -9.78 -8.25
C GLY A 232 13.71 -9.62 -7.19
N ILE A 233 12.66 -8.84 -7.47
CA ILE A 233 11.50 -8.69 -6.56
C ILE A 233 10.41 -9.76 -6.73
N ILE A 234 10.58 -10.68 -7.68
CA ILE A 234 9.68 -11.83 -7.88
C ILE A 234 10.43 -13.15 -7.65
N TYR A 235 9.72 -14.27 -7.76
CA TYR A 235 10.28 -15.61 -7.65
C TYR A 235 9.93 -16.41 -8.89
N LYS A 236 10.94 -17.07 -9.46
CA LYS A 236 10.85 -17.84 -10.70
C LYS A 236 10.62 -19.32 -10.40
N HIS A 237 9.64 -19.93 -11.08
CA HIS A 237 9.44 -21.38 -11.05
C HIS A 237 10.62 -22.08 -11.72
N VAL A 238 11.18 -23.08 -11.04
CA VAL A 238 12.29 -23.89 -11.56
C VAL A 238 11.99 -25.37 -11.44
N VAL A 239 12.48 -26.13 -12.42
CA VAL A 239 12.41 -27.60 -12.41
C VAL A 239 13.82 -28.14 -12.31
N GLY A 240 14.13 -28.70 -11.14
CA GLY A 240 15.48 -29.16 -10.79
C GLY A 240 16.30 -28.11 -10.06
N GLN A 241 17.63 -28.25 -10.14
CA GLN A 241 18.57 -27.30 -9.56
C GLN A 241 18.91 -26.20 -10.58
N GLU A 242 18.40 -25.00 -10.34
CA GLU A 242 18.82 -23.78 -11.01
C GLU A 242 19.41 -22.83 -9.96
N SER A 243 20.52 -22.17 -10.30
CA SER A 243 21.19 -21.22 -9.42
C SER A 243 20.47 -19.86 -9.45
N VAL A 244 20.48 -19.15 -8.33
CA VAL A 244 19.92 -17.80 -8.25
C VAL A 244 20.70 -16.81 -9.11
N ASP A 245 19.96 -16.11 -9.97
CA ASP A 245 20.46 -15.01 -10.81
C ASP A 245 20.06 -13.66 -10.19
N THR A 246 21.06 -12.81 -9.91
CA THR A 246 20.90 -11.48 -9.34
C THR A 246 21.10 -10.35 -10.35
N SER A 247 21.42 -10.64 -11.61
CA SER A 247 21.67 -9.63 -12.66
C SER A 247 20.45 -8.75 -12.97
N ILE A 248 19.24 -9.24 -12.64
CA ILE A 248 18.00 -8.51 -12.87
C ILE A 248 17.93 -7.20 -12.07
N TRP A 249 18.60 -7.14 -10.92
CA TRP A 249 18.63 -5.95 -10.07
C TRP A 249 19.23 -4.72 -10.77
N ASP A 250 20.18 -4.93 -11.68
CA ASP A 250 20.83 -3.84 -12.44
C ASP A 250 19.88 -3.21 -13.47
N LYS A 251 18.78 -3.89 -13.82
CA LYS A 251 17.77 -3.42 -14.77
C LYS A 251 16.61 -2.68 -14.10
N TYR A 252 16.58 -2.67 -12.76
CA TYR A 252 15.47 -2.08 -12.01
C TYR A 252 15.55 -0.56 -11.92
N VAL A 253 14.37 0.06 -11.93
CA VAL A 253 14.22 1.48 -11.61
C VAL A 253 14.13 1.62 -10.10
N THR A 254 15.06 2.37 -9.50
CA THR A 254 15.21 2.47 -8.03
C THR A 254 15.10 3.90 -7.49
N ARG A 255 14.60 4.84 -8.30
CA ARG A 255 14.65 6.31 -8.08
C ARG A 255 14.28 6.75 -6.66
N ASP A 256 13.22 6.18 -6.07
CA ASP A 256 12.68 6.58 -4.77
C ASP A 256 12.71 5.49 -3.69
N ILE A 257 13.42 4.39 -3.94
CA ILE A 257 13.55 3.29 -2.97
C ILE A 257 14.47 3.71 -1.81
N LEU A 258 15.60 4.33 -2.15
CA LEU A 258 16.61 4.80 -1.19
C LEU A 258 16.48 6.30 -0.87
N SER A 259 15.65 7.02 -1.61
CA SER A 259 15.43 8.45 -1.37
C SER A 259 14.48 8.65 -0.17
N ASN A 260 14.69 9.74 0.57
CA ASN A 260 13.75 10.24 1.58
C ASN A 260 12.89 11.38 1.02
N ASN A 261 12.82 11.52 -0.30
CA ASN A 261 12.19 12.65 -0.98
C ASN A 261 10.67 12.49 -1.11
N ILE A 262 10.14 11.30 -0.82
CA ILE A 262 8.71 10.99 -0.87
C ILE A 262 8.15 10.77 0.53
N LEU A 263 6.89 11.17 0.74
CA LEU A 263 6.16 10.81 1.95
C LEU A 263 5.94 9.30 1.95
N ARG A 264 6.52 8.61 2.92
CA ARG A 264 6.32 7.17 3.11
C ARG A 264 5.08 6.94 3.96
N ASP A 265 3.96 6.65 3.32
CA ASP A 265 2.81 6.05 3.99
C ASP A 265 3.05 4.54 4.23
N LEU A 266 2.07 3.88 4.83
CA LEU A 266 2.16 2.46 5.17
C LEU A 266 2.37 1.58 3.93
N ASP A 267 1.71 1.87 2.82
CA ASP A 267 1.75 1.03 1.62
C ASP A 267 3.03 1.26 0.80
N ILE A 268 3.49 2.51 0.68
CA ILE A 268 4.81 2.83 0.12
C ILE A 268 5.91 2.16 0.96
N SER A 269 5.80 2.24 2.28
CA SER A 269 6.77 1.61 3.18
C SER A 269 6.82 0.10 3.00
N LYS A 270 5.66 -0.56 2.85
CA LYS A 270 5.58 -1.99 2.53
C LYS A 270 6.23 -2.29 1.18
N ALA A 271 5.88 -1.57 0.13
CA ALA A 271 6.44 -1.77 -1.22
C ALA A 271 7.97 -1.64 -1.25
N ILE A 272 8.53 -0.60 -0.61
CA ILE A 272 9.98 -0.43 -0.48
C ILE A 272 10.59 -1.58 0.33
N THR A 273 9.95 -1.97 1.42
CA THR A 273 10.44 -3.03 2.31
C THR A 273 10.54 -4.38 1.60
N ILE A 274 9.65 -4.67 0.64
CA ILE A 274 9.69 -5.87 -0.20
C ILE A 274 11.03 -5.99 -0.94
N TYR A 275 11.57 -4.91 -1.51
CA TYR A 275 12.89 -4.94 -2.16
C TYR A 275 13.98 -5.45 -1.20
N GLY A 276 13.98 -4.97 0.04
CA GLY A 276 14.94 -5.41 1.05
C GLY A 276 14.77 -6.89 1.41
N PHE A 277 13.54 -7.37 1.55
CA PHE A 277 13.29 -8.79 1.81
C PHE A 277 13.63 -9.69 0.62
N CYS A 278 13.36 -9.29 -0.62
CA CYS A 278 13.72 -10.06 -1.80
C CYS A 278 15.26 -10.13 -2.00
N ARG A 279 15.98 -9.04 -1.70
CA ARG A 279 17.45 -9.04 -1.59
C ARG A 279 17.94 -10.02 -0.53
N TYR A 280 17.31 -10.01 0.65
CA TYR A 280 17.63 -10.96 1.71
C TYR A 280 17.39 -12.41 1.28
N ASP A 281 16.28 -12.71 0.60
CA ASP A 281 15.98 -14.06 0.13
C ASP A 281 16.97 -14.52 -0.94
N SER A 282 17.36 -13.62 -1.86
CA SER A 282 18.40 -13.87 -2.86
C SER A 282 19.73 -14.22 -2.18
N GLY A 283 20.15 -13.43 -1.18
CA GLY A 283 21.36 -13.70 -0.41
C GLY A 283 21.30 -15.02 0.38
N ALA A 284 20.16 -15.33 1.00
CA ALA A 284 19.97 -16.58 1.72
C ALA A 284 20.01 -17.81 0.80
N ALA A 285 19.47 -17.70 -0.41
CA ALA A 285 19.56 -18.76 -1.41
C ALA A 285 20.99 -18.94 -1.95
N LEU A 286 21.70 -17.85 -2.29
CA LEU A 286 23.11 -17.90 -2.69
C LEU A 286 24.01 -18.51 -1.61
N LEU A 287 23.73 -18.23 -0.33
CA LEU A 287 24.49 -18.82 0.77
C LEU A 287 24.31 -20.34 0.83
N LYS A 288 23.09 -20.85 0.56
CA LYS A 288 22.83 -22.30 0.47
C LYS A 288 23.56 -22.95 -0.71
N GLU A 289 23.82 -22.19 -1.78
CA GLU A 289 24.63 -22.61 -2.92
C GLU A 289 26.15 -22.52 -2.67
N GLY A 290 26.59 -22.03 -1.49
CA GLY A 290 27.99 -21.83 -1.16
C GLY A 290 28.61 -20.53 -1.70
N LYS A 291 27.82 -19.67 -2.36
CA LYS A 291 28.23 -18.39 -2.97
C LYS A 291 28.25 -17.26 -1.94
N ARG A 292 29.15 -17.38 -0.95
CA ARG A 292 29.21 -16.48 0.21
C ARG A 292 29.52 -15.00 -0.15
N PRO A 293 30.45 -14.70 -1.09
CA PRO A 293 30.71 -13.32 -1.49
C PRO A 293 29.48 -12.63 -2.09
N GLU A 294 28.77 -13.31 -2.99
CA GLU A 294 27.56 -12.83 -3.65
C GLU A 294 26.41 -12.67 -2.64
N ALA A 295 26.22 -13.66 -1.77
CA ALA A 295 25.25 -13.59 -0.69
C ALA A 295 25.48 -12.37 0.22
N THR A 296 26.75 -12.09 0.55
CA THR A 296 27.12 -10.94 1.40
C THR A 296 26.78 -9.60 0.72
N ARG A 297 26.98 -9.49 -0.60
CA ARG A 297 26.59 -8.29 -1.37
C ARG A 297 25.08 -8.07 -1.31
N GLU A 298 24.29 -9.12 -1.55
CA GLU A 298 22.83 -9.04 -1.47
C GLU A 298 22.34 -8.64 -0.07
N PHE A 299 22.96 -9.16 0.99
CA PHE A 299 22.64 -8.77 2.36
C PHE A 299 22.98 -7.31 2.68
N ILE A 300 24.09 -6.78 2.15
CA ILE A 300 24.44 -5.37 2.33
C ILE A 300 23.38 -4.48 1.67
N GLU A 301 22.98 -4.79 0.43
CA GLU A 301 21.91 -4.04 -0.26
C GLU A 301 20.55 -4.18 0.43
N ALA A 302 20.23 -5.35 0.96
CA ALA A 302 19.02 -5.57 1.75
C ALA A 302 18.92 -4.64 2.97
N VAL A 303 20.03 -4.43 3.69
CA VAL A 303 20.08 -3.54 4.87
C VAL A 303 19.99 -2.08 4.47
N LYS A 304 20.52 -1.68 3.31
CA LYS A 304 20.39 -0.30 2.81
C LYS A 304 18.92 0.07 2.59
N VAL A 305 18.13 -0.86 2.04
CA VAL A 305 16.69 -0.66 1.81
C VAL A 305 15.89 -0.81 3.11
N THR A 306 16.14 -1.91 3.85
CA THR A 306 15.39 -2.26 5.06
C THR A 306 16.36 -2.49 6.22
N PRO A 307 16.75 -1.43 6.97
CA PRO A 307 17.72 -1.52 8.06
C PRO A 307 17.35 -2.54 9.16
N GLY A 308 16.06 -2.80 9.35
CA GLY A 308 15.55 -3.81 10.31
C GLY A 308 16.03 -5.24 10.04
N LEU A 309 16.50 -5.55 8.83
CA LEU A 309 17.02 -6.87 8.46
C LEU A 309 18.39 -7.20 9.06
N LYS A 310 19.12 -6.21 9.59
CA LYS A 310 20.49 -6.39 10.10
C LYS A 310 20.63 -7.54 11.10
N ARG A 311 19.71 -7.65 12.06
CA ARG A 311 19.73 -8.74 13.07
C ARG A 311 19.48 -10.10 12.44
N ARG A 312 18.51 -10.17 11.51
CA ARG A 312 18.15 -11.41 10.81
C ARG A 312 19.32 -11.93 9.97
N ILE A 313 19.98 -11.04 9.24
CA ILE A 313 21.16 -11.34 8.41
C ILE A 313 22.33 -11.87 9.25
N GLN A 314 22.60 -11.25 10.40
CA GLN A 314 23.65 -11.71 11.30
C GLN A 314 23.44 -13.16 11.76
N GLY A 315 22.20 -13.55 12.05
CA GLY A 315 21.86 -14.93 12.41
C GLY A 315 22.11 -15.94 11.29
N VAL A 316 21.92 -15.53 10.03
CA VAL A 316 22.13 -16.40 8.86
C VAL A 316 23.61 -16.51 8.48
N LEU A 317 24.37 -15.42 8.55
CA LEU A 317 25.81 -15.43 8.23
C LEU A 317 26.68 -16.10 9.30
N PHE A 318 26.23 -16.05 10.56
CA PHE A 318 26.95 -16.56 11.73
C PHE A 318 26.01 -17.37 12.64
N PRO A 319 25.58 -18.57 12.20
CA PRO A 319 24.80 -19.46 13.06
C PRO A 319 25.67 -19.83 14.28
N GLY A 320 25.35 -19.26 15.45
CA GLY A 320 26.11 -19.45 16.70
C GLY A 320 26.79 -18.20 17.30
N GLY A 321 26.57 -16.99 16.75
CA GLY A 321 26.93 -15.73 17.43
C GLY A 321 28.41 -15.34 17.43
N ARG A 322 29.29 -16.08 16.75
CA ARG A 322 30.68 -15.64 16.55
C ARG A 322 30.71 -14.53 15.50
N ARG A 323 30.78 -13.28 15.95
CA ARG A 323 31.17 -12.15 15.09
C ARG A 323 32.55 -12.43 14.50
N PRO A 324 32.82 -12.06 13.23
CA PRO A 324 34.18 -12.04 12.72
C PRO A 324 34.97 -11.02 13.55
N ALA A 325 36.17 -11.40 13.99
CA ALA A 325 37.13 -10.46 14.55
C ALA A 325 37.47 -9.42 13.48
N ASN A 326 37.57 -8.17 13.94
CA ASN A 326 37.69 -6.93 13.15
C ASN A 326 38.62 -7.00 11.95
#